data_AF-A0A0A8Z107-F1
#
_entry.id   AF-A0A0A8Z107-F1
#
_cell.length_a   1.000
_cell.length_b   1.000
_cell.length_c   1.000
_cell.angle_alpha   90.00
_cell.angle_beta   90.00
_cell.angle_gamma   90.00
#
_symmetry.space_group_name_H-M   'P 1'
#
loop_
_entity.id
_entity.type
_entity.pdbx_description
1 polymer ?
#
loop_
_entity_poly.entity_id
_entity_poly.type
_entity_poly.pdbx_seq_one_letter_code
_entity_poly.pdbx_strand_id
1 'polypeptide(L)' 'MGTVWQDFKIFTEDDITRITSNYSTLIGRGGFGEVYRGILDDDYDVVAVKRYIREGLRKEFMEEVSIHN' A
#
# COMPACT_ATOMS: atom_id res chain seq x y z
N MET A 1 -0.61 -29.77 9.40
CA MET A 1 0.08 -28.46 9.54
C MET A 1 0.55 -28.05 8.16
N GLY A 2 -0.27 -27.29 7.43
CA GLY A 2 -0.02 -26.94 6.02
C GLY A 2 -0.12 -25.43 5.83
N THR A 3 1.05 -24.83 5.63
CA THR A 3 1.41 -23.57 4.96
C THR A 3 0.31 -22.52 4.77
N VAL A 4 0.37 -21.44 5.58
CA VAL A 4 -0.28 -20.16 5.31
C VAL A 4 0.49 -19.48 4.17
N TRP A 5 -0.04 -19.54 2.96
CA TRP A 5 0.32 -18.55 1.95
C TRP A 5 -0.42 -17.29 2.37
N GLN A 6 0.30 -16.20 2.63
CA GLN A 6 -0.34 -14.89 2.75
C GLN A 6 -1.06 -14.64 1.42
N ASP A 7 -2.40 -14.66 1.42
CA ASP A 7 -3.19 -14.34 0.24
C ASP A 7 -2.79 -12.95 -0.26
N PHE A 8 -2.08 -12.89 -1.38
CA PHE A 8 -1.75 -11.61 -2.02
C PHE A 8 -3.04 -11.05 -2.63
N LYS A 9 -3.71 -10.16 -1.91
CA LYS A 9 -4.87 -9.43 -2.41
C LYS A 9 -4.41 -8.31 -3.34
N ILE A 10 -4.79 -8.42 -4.61
CA ILE A 10 -4.53 -7.38 -5.61
C ILE A 10 -5.68 -6.38 -5.53
N PHE A 11 -5.34 -5.10 -5.39
CA PHE A 11 -6.30 -4.00 -5.35
C PHE A 11 -6.20 -3.19 -6.65
N THR A 12 -7.35 -2.77 -7.18
CA THR A 12 -7.42 -1.85 -8.30
C THR A 12 -7.22 -0.40 -7.83
N GLU A 13 -7.03 0.53 -8.76
CA GLU A 13 -6.94 1.96 -8.41
C GLU A 13 -8.24 2.48 -7.77
N ASP A 14 -9.40 1.97 -8.21
CA ASP A 14 -10.69 2.30 -7.62
C ASP A 14 -10.77 1.80 -6.16
N ASP A 15 -10.32 0.57 -5.89
CA ASP A 15 -10.26 0.03 -4.54
C ASP A 15 -9.39 0.91 -3.63
N ILE A 16 -8.19 1.28 -4.09
CA ILE A 16 -7.28 2.12 -3.32
C ILE A 16 -7.88 3.51 -3.07
N THR A 17 -8.54 4.08 -4.07
CA THR A 17 -9.23 5.37 -3.95
C THR A 17 -10.35 5.28 -2.92
N ARG A 18 -11.13 4.20 -2.93
CA ARG A 18 -12.21 3.95 -1.96
C ARG A 18 -11.67 3.76 -0.55
N ILE A 19 -10.65 2.91 -0.40
CA ILE A 19 -9.98 2.60 0.88
C ILE A 19 -9.42 3.88 1.51
N THR A 20 -8.78 4.75 0.72
CA THR A 20 -8.13 5.99 1.21
C THR A 20 -9.07 7.20 1.27
N SER A 21 -10.36 7.02 0.94
CA SER A 21 -11.31 8.13 0.78
C SER A 21 -10.72 9.23 -0.13
N ASN A 22 -10.34 8.82 -1.34
CA ASN A 22 -9.69 9.63 -2.35
C ASN A 22 -8.41 10.33 -1.85
N TYR A 23 -7.53 9.58 -1.18
CA TYR A 23 -6.28 10.08 -0.63
C TYR A 23 -6.46 11.29 0.32
N SER A 24 -7.57 11.35 1.04
CA SER A 24 -7.94 12.53 1.87
C SER A 24 -7.03 12.76 3.06
N THR A 25 -6.52 11.68 3.67
CA THR A 25 -5.78 11.75 4.94
C THR A 25 -4.33 11.34 4.74
N LEU A 26 -3.46 12.33 4.51
CA LEU A 26 -2.01 12.13 4.47
C LEU A 26 -1.47 11.92 5.89
N ILE A 27 -0.80 10.80 6.13
CA ILE A 27 -0.18 10.45 7.42
C ILE A 27 1.35 10.51 7.38
N GLY A 28 1.94 10.59 6.19
CA GLY A 28 3.39 10.76 6.06
C GLY A 28 3.82 11.16 4.66
N ARG A 29 4.90 11.93 4.55
CA ARG A 29 5.52 12.29 3.27
C ARG A 29 7.03 12.26 3.43
N GLY A 30 7.72 11.60 2.50
CA GLY A 30 9.17 11.50 2.49
C GLY A 30 9.74 11.44 1.07
N GLY A 31 11.05 11.23 0.96
CA GLY A 31 11.75 11.17 -0.33
C GLY A 31 11.26 10.08 -1.28
N PHE A 32 10.59 9.06 -0.73
CA PHE A 32 10.08 7.91 -1.47
C PHE A 32 8.61 8.07 -1.88
N GLY A 33 7.81 8.86 -1.16
CA GLY A 33 6.38 8.94 -1.46
C GLY A 33 5.53 9.56 -0.35
N GLU A 34 4.24 9.46 -0.56
CA GLU A 34 3.15 9.91 0.30
C GLU A 34 2.49 8.67 0.91
N VAL A 35 2.14 8.72 2.19
CA VAL A 35 1.44 7.65 2.89
C VAL A 35 0.10 8.18 3.34
N TYR A 36 -0.97 7.47 3.02
CA TYR A 36 -2.34 7.84 3.33
C TYR A 36 -2.97 6.84 4.28
N ARG A 37 -3.85 7.33 5.16
CA ARG A 37 -4.70 6.45 5.96
C ARG A 37 -5.81 5.89 5.09
N GLY A 38 -6.04 4.59 5.18
CA GLY A 38 -7.17 3.91 4.57
C GLY A 38 -7.92 3.01 5.54
N ILE A 39 -9.10 2.55 5.12
CA ILE A 39 -9.91 1.57 5.83
C ILE A 39 -10.26 0.45 4.86
N LEU A 40 -9.96 -0.80 5.23
CA LEU A 40 -10.34 -1.99 4.46
C LEU A 40 -11.70 -2.51 4.93
N ASP A 41 -12.65 -2.69 4.01
CA ASP A 41 -14.05 -2.99 4.35
C ASP A 41 -14.32 -4.34 5.00
N ASP A 42 -13.39 -5.29 4.91
CA ASP A 42 -13.60 -6.65 5.46
C ASP A 42 -13.83 -6.60 6.98
N ASP A 43 -13.12 -5.72 7.71
CA ASP A 43 -13.16 -5.65 9.18
C ASP A 43 -12.96 -4.23 9.77
N TYR A 44 -13.13 -3.17 8.97
CA TYR A 44 -12.75 -1.79 9.35
C TYR A 44 -11.26 -1.63 9.70
N ASP A 45 -10.42 -2.53 9.20
CA ASP A 45 -9.00 -2.49 9.46
C ASP A 45 -8.36 -1.22 8.92
N VAL A 46 -7.65 -0.52 9.80
CA VAL A 46 -6.92 0.70 9.45
C VAL A 46 -5.62 0.30 8.78
N VAL A 47 -5.45 0.77 7.55
CA VAL A 47 -4.27 0.48 6.72
C VAL A 47 -3.53 1.77 6.35
N ALA A 48 -2.25 1.63 6.06
CA ALA A 48 -1.41 2.68 5.50
C ALA A 48 -1.18 2.39 4.01
N VAL A 49 -1.61 3.31 3.14
CA VAL A 49 -1.43 3.21 1.69
C VAL A 49 -0.29 4.12 1.27
N LYS A 50 0.83 3.54 0.84
CA LYS A 50 2.00 4.28 0.37
C LYS A 50 1.96 4.47 -1.15
N ARG A 51 1.81 5.72 -1.59
CA ARG A 51 1.84 6.16 -2.99
C ARG A 51 3.19 6.81 -3.30
N TYR A 52 3.91 6.29 -4.29
CA TYR A 52 5.22 6.82 -4.69
C TYR A 52 5.04 7.87 -5.79
N ILE A 53 5.57 9.08 -5.59
CA ILE A 53 5.36 10.25 -6.46
C ILE A 53 6.44 10.45 -7.53
N ARG A 54 7.44 9.57 -7.59
CA ARG A 54 8.59 9.69 -8.50
C ARG A 54 8.57 8.60 -9.57
N GLU A 55 8.35 9.01 -10.81
CA GLU A 55 8.59 8.17 -11.99
C GLU A 55 10.09 7.96 -12.18
N GLY A 56 10.62 6.83 -11.70
CA GLY A 56 12.05 6.51 -11.81
C GLY A 56 12.57 5.51 -10.77
N LEU A 57 11.84 5.31 -9.67
CA LEU A 57 12.24 4.40 -8.58
C LEU A 57 11.70 2.97 -8.77
N ARG A 58 11.23 2.61 -9.97
CA ARG A 58 10.78 1.24 -10.32
C ARG A 58 11.85 0.16 -10.12
N LYS A 59 13.12 0.54 -9.98
CA LYS A 59 14.23 -0.38 -9.69
C LYS A 59 14.40 -0.61 -8.19
N GLU A 60 14.29 0.43 -7.38
CA GLU A 60 14.24 0.33 -5.90
C GLU A 60 12.96 -0.37 -5.41
N PHE A 61 11.89 -0.35 -6.22
CA PHE A 61 10.62 -1.06 -6.00
C PHE A 61 10.77 -2.57 -5.79
N MET A 62 11.70 -3.24 -6.50
CA MET A 62 11.92 -4.69 -6.37
C MET A 62 12.84 -5.05 -5.21
N GLU A 63 13.70 -4.14 -4.78
CA GLU A 63 14.65 -4.40 -3.69
C GLU A 63 13.92 -4.48 -2.35
N GLU A 64 12.98 -3.57 -2.04
CA GLU A 64 12.24 -3.65 -0.76
C GLU A 64 11.30 -4.86 -0.67
N VAL A 65 10.64 -5.25 -1.76
CA VAL A 65 9.78 -6.44 -1.77
C VAL A 65 10.59 -7.74 -1.65
N SER A 66 11.89 -7.72 -1.98
CA SER A 66 12.77 -8.89 -1.91
C SER A 66 13.52 -9.05 -0.58
N ILE A 67 13.55 -8.05 0.30
CA ILE A 67 14.39 -8.07 1.52
C ILE A 67 13.69 -8.73 2.74
N HIS A 68 12.40 -9.07 2.65
CA HIS A 68 11.73 -9.90 3.66
C HIS A 68 11.19 -11.20 3.03
N ASN A 69 12.05 -12.20 2.95
CA ASN A 69 11.71 -13.62 2.97
C ASN A 69 12.48 -14.27 4.13
#